data_AF-A0A9E3SX46-F1
#
_entry.id   AF-A0A9E3SX46-F1
#
_cell.length_a   1.000
_cell.length_b   1.000
_cell.length_c   1.000
_cell.angle_alpha   90.00
_cell.angle_beta   90.00
_cell.angle_gamma   90.00
#
_symmetry.space_group_name_H-M   'P 1'
#
loop_
_entity.id
_entity.type
_entity.pdbx_description
1 polymer ?
#
loop_
_entity_poly.entity_id
_entity_poly.type
_entity_poly.pdbx_seq_one_letter_code
_entity_poly.pdbx_strand_id
1 'polypeptide(L)'
;MYNEKILQILMEFKQGKISTDEALEALKKLPYEDLGFAKIDYHREIRKGFPEVIFCQGKTPEQVKEIAFNMFKNGSDVLGTRASREHFEAVKEVVEKAVYYEEARIISIRNTPIKKTKGIIGVVAAGTSDLPVAEEAAITAELMGNTVKRFYDVGVAGLHRLLDKLDEIRQCRVLIAVAGMEGALPTVLGGLVSSPIIAVPTSVGYGANFHGLSALLTMLNSCASGVSVVNIDNGFGAAYSASLINRIGEESK
;
A
#
# COMPACT_ATOMS: atom_id res chain seq x y z
N MET A 1 -0.91 -18.87 -12.68
CA MET A 1 -0.01 -18.16 -13.61
C MET A 1 1.46 -18.52 -13.46
N TYR A 2 2.13 -18.30 -12.32
CA TYR A 2 3.58 -18.61 -12.22
C TYR A 2 3.93 -20.10 -12.17
N ASN A 3 3.20 -20.89 -11.36
CA ASN A 3 3.35 -22.34 -11.36
C ASN A 3 3.04 -22.93 -12.74
N GLU A 4 2.09 -22.33 -13.48
CA GLU A 4 1.79 -22.71 -14.86
C GLU A 4 2.93 -22.36 -15.82
N LYS A 5 3.59 -21.19 -15.66
CA LYS A 5 4.80 -20.82 -16.43
C LYS A 5 5.98 -21.74 -16.13
N ILE A 6 6.24 -22.08 -14.86
CA ILE A 6 7.24 -23.09 -14.51
C ILE A 6 6.86 -24.44 -15.14
N LEU A 7 5.62 -24.90 -14.96
CA LEU A 7 5.15 -26.16 -15.52
C LEU A 7 5.29 -26.17 -17.04
N GLN A 8 5.03 -25.05 -17.70
CA GLN A 8 5.18 -24.91 -19.14
C GLN A 8 6.65 -25.01 -19.55
N ILE A 9 7.57 -24.30 -18.89
CA ILE A 9 9.02 -24.41 -19.14
C ILE A 9 9.50 -25.85 -18.92
N LEU A 10 9.05 -26.48 -17.83
CA LEU A 10 9.39 -27.88 -17.53
C LEU A 10 8.79 -28.85 -18.57
N MET A 11 7.58 -28.59 -19.08
CA MET A 11 6.95 -29.38 -20.14
C MET A 11 7.67 -29.21 -21.49
N GLU A 12 8.04 -27.98 -21.85
CA GLU A 12 8.78 -27.68 -23.08
C GLU A 12 10.18 -28.32 -23.05
N PHE A 13 10.86 -28.28 -21.90
CA PHE A 13 12.12 -28.98 -21.70
C PHE A 13 11.94 -30.50 -21.81
N LYS A 14 10.93 -31.07 -21.14
CA LYS A 14 10.62 -32.51 -21.20
C LYS A 14 10.27 -32.98 -22.62
N GLN A 15 9.66 -32.12 -23.43
CA GLN A 15 9.33 -32.38 -24.83
C GLN A 15 10.52 -32.16 -25.79
N GLY A 16 11.69 -31.74 -25.29
CA GLY A 16 12.87 -31.46 -26.10
C GLY A 16 12.74 -30.20 -26.97
N LYS A 17 11.79 -29.31 -26.66
CA LYS A 17 11.57 -28.05 -27.41
C LYS A 17 12.56 -26.96 -27.03
N ILE A 18 13.09 -27.02 -25.82
CA ILE A 18 14.14 -26.12 -25.32
C ILE A 18 15.28 -26.95 -24.73
N SER A 19 16.50 -26.47 -24.89
CA SER A 19 17.71 -27.04 -24.32
C SER A 19 17.79 -26.81 -22.81
N THR A 20 18.70 -27.53 -22.15
CA THR A 20 18.96 -27.37 -20.71
C THR A 20 19.37 -25.94 -20.37
N ASP A 21 20.21 -25.31 -21.19
CA ASP A 21 20.67 -23.93 -20.97
C ASP A 21 19.55 -22.91 -21.17
N GLU A 22 18.68 -23.11 -22.15
CA GLU A 22 17.49 -22.25 -22.37
C GLU A 22 16.48 -22.38 -21.23
N ALA A 23 16.25 -23.60 -20.74
CA ALA A 23 15.39 -23.82 -19.58
C ALA A 23 15.99 -23.18 -18.32
N LEU A 24 17.31 -23.31 -18.11
CA LEU A 24 18.01 -22.71 -16.97
C LEU A 24 17.94 -21.18 -17.01
N GLU A 25 18.16 -20.56 -18.17
CA GLU A 25 18.05 -19.10 -18.31
C GLU A 25 16.62 -18.59 -18.20
N ALA A 26 15.63 -19.32 -18.72
CA ALA A 26 14.23 -19.01 -18.49
C ALA A 26 13.93 -19.02 -16.98
N LEU A 27 14.34 -20.08 -16.26
CA LEU A 27 14.15 -20.20 -14.81
C LEU A 27 14.94 -19.15 -14.00
N LYS A 28 16.11 -18.70 -14.46
CA LYS A 28 16.90 -17.63 -13.81
C LYS A 28 16.32 -16.23 -14.01
N LYS A 29 15.59 -15.99 -15.11
CA LYS A 29 14.89 -14.71 -15.37
C LYS A 29 13.52 -14.64 -14.71
N LEU A 30 12.99 -15.76 -14.24
CA LEU A 30 11.73 -15.79 -13.49
C LEU A 30 11.73 -14.99 -12.18
N PRO A 31 12.81 -14.94 -11.34
CA PRO A 31 12.79 -14.25 -10.06
C PRO A 31 12.70 -12.73 -10.21
N TYR A 32 13.44 -12.17 -11.18
CA TYR A 32 13.41 -10.74 -11.48
C TYR A 32 13.86 -10.43 -12.92
N GLU A 33 13.40 -9.31 -13.46
CA GLU A 33 13.90 -8.72 -14.71
C GLU A 33 14.69 -7.45 -14.42
N ASP A 34 15.87 -7.32 -15.02
CA ASP A 34 16.78 -6.18 -14.84
C ASP A 34 16.65 -5.20 -16.00
N LEU A 35 16.12 -4.00 -15.73
CA LEU A 35 16.01 -2.90 -16.68
C LEU A 35 17.24 -1.97 -16.66
N GLY A 36 18.30 -2.33 -15.93
CA GLY A 36 19.50 -1.52 -15.73
C GLY A 36 19.37 -0.50 -14.60
N PHE A 37 18.21 0.16 -14.49
CA PHE A 37 17.91 1.12 -13.41
C PHE A 37 16.93 0.58 -12.36
N ALA A 38 16.31 -0.57 -12.61
CA ALA A 38 15.41 -1.25 -11.68
C ALA A 38 15.43 -2.76 -11.92
N LYS A 39 15.30 -3.54 -10.84
CA LYS A 39 15.11 -4.99 -10.89
C LYS A 39 13.70 -5.32 -10.41
N ILE A 40 12.86 -5.77 -11.33
CA ILE A 40 11.43 -6.04 -11.09
C ILE A 40 11.27 -7.48 -10.59
N ASP A 41 10.80 -7.69 -9.37
CA ASP A 41 10.55 -8.99 -8.74
C ASP A 41 9.12 -9.48 -9.01
N TYR A 42 8.97 -10.22 -10.11
CA TYR A 42 7.70 -10.84 -10.50
C TYR A 42 7.22 -11.92 -9.53
N HIS A 43 8.09 -12.46 -8.67
CA HIS A 43 7.67 -13.47 -7.68
C HIS A 43 6.98 -12.88 -6.46
N ARG A 44 7.12 -11.57 -6.22
CA ARG A 44 6.58 -10.95 -5.02
C ARG A 44 5.09 -11.24 -4.84
N GLU A 45 4.33 -11.21 -5.93
CA GLU A 45 2.90 -11.52 -5.93
C GLU A 45 2.60 -12.93 -5.39
N ILE A 46 3.43 -13.91 -5.74
CA ILE A 46 3.25 -15.30 -5.30
C ILE A 46 3.62 -15.46 -3.84
N ARG A 47 4.75 -14.86 -3.42
CA ARG A 47 5.25 -14.99 -2.04
C ARG A 47 4.42 -14.21 -1.04
N LYS A 48 3.77 -13.13 -1.48
CA LYS A 48 3.15 -12.13 -0.58
C LYS A 48 1.66 -11.89 -0.87
N GLY A 49 1.11 -12.43 -1.96
CA GLY A 49 -0.28 -12.22 -2.36
C GLY A 49 -0.59 -10.77 -2.76
N PHE A 50 0.43 -10.02 -3.18
CA PHE A 50 0.31 -8.65 -3.69
C PHE A 50 1.53 -8.33 -4.59
N PRO A 51 1.33 -7.70 -5.76
CA PRO A 51 2.40 -7.41 -6.71
C PRO A 51 3.46 -6.46 -6.12
N GLU A 52 4.56 -6.34 -6.85
CA GLU A 52 5.53 -5.29 -6.58
C GLU A 52 4.91 -3.88 -6.70
N VAL A 53 5.45 -2.95 -5.93
CA VAL A 53 4.96 -1.57 -5.85
C VAL A 53 6.08 -0.63 -6.27
N ILE A 54 5.76 0.25 -7.20
CA ILE A 54 6.69 1.25 -7.73
C ILE A 54 6.66 2.44 -6.77
N PHE A 55 7.74 2.64 -6.00
CA PHE A 55 7.92 3.91 -5.29
C PHE A 55 8.30 4.99 -6.31
N CYS A 56 7.35 5.84 -6.73
CA CYS A 56 7.56 6.78 -7.83
C CYS A 56 8.36 8.03 -7.41
N GLN A 57 8.32 8.41 -6.14
CA GLN A 57 9.04 9.59 -5.66
C GLN A 57 10.57 9.43 -5.89
N GLY A 58 11.17 10.42 -6.55
CA GLY A 58 12.60 10.42 -6.89
C GLY A 58 12.96 9.66 -8.18
N LYS A 59 11.99 9.04 -8.86
CA LYS A 59 12.16 8.49 -10.21
C LYS A 59 11.71 9.49 -11.28
N THR A 60 12.19 9.36 -12.51
CA THR A 60 11.69 10.15 -13.64
C THR A 60 10.39 9.54 -14.20
N PRO A 61 9.55 10.31 -14.90
CA PRO A 61 8.38 9.79 -15.62
C PRO A 61 8.71 8.62 -16.57
N GLU A 62 9.83 8.69 -17.27
CA GLU A 62 10.29 7.63 -18.18
C GLU A 62 10.61 6.34 -17.43
N GLN A 63 11.31 6.43 -16.29
CA GLN A 63 11.61 5.26 -15.47
C GLN A 63 10.33 4.60 -14.93
N VAL A 64 9.37 5.40 -14.44
CA VAL A 64 8.09 4.88 -13.95
C VAL A 64 7.29 4.24 -15.09
N LYS A 65 7.28 4.88 -16.27
CA LYS A 65 6.65 4.37 -17.49
C LYS A 65 7.19 3.00 -17.88
N GLU A 66 8.51 2.87 -17.97
CA GLU A 66 9.16 1.62 -18.35
C GLU A 66 8.92 0.50 -17.34
N ILE A 67 9.02 0.78 -16.03
CA ILE A 67 8.73 -0.22 -15.00
C ILE A 67 7.26 -0.67 -15.09
N ALA A 68 6.32 0.28 -15.12
CA ALA A 68 4.90 -0.03 -15.17
C ALA A 68 4.52 -0.81 -16.44
N PHE A 69 5.08 -0.44 -17.59
CA PHE A 69 4.84 -1.13 -18.86
C PHE A 69 5.34 -2.58 -18.83
N ASN A 70 6.57 -2.82 -18.35
CA ASN A 70 7.12 -4.17 -18.26
C ASN A 70 6.34 -5.04 -17.26
N MET A 71 5.94 -4.48 -16.11
CA MET A 71 5.08 -5.17 -15.16
C MET A 71 3.73 -5.55 -15.77
N PHE A 72 3.07 -4.58 -16.41
CA PHE A 72 1.77 -4.80 -17.04
C PHE A 72 1.84 -5.83 -18.16
N LYS A 73 2.85 -5.75 -19.04
CA LYS A 73 3.07 -6.68 -20.16
C LYS A 73 3.29 -8.12 -19.68
N ASN A 74 3.92 -8.29 -18.51
CA ASN A 74 4.11 -9.59 -17.88
C ASN A 74 2.87 -10.13 -17.14
N GLY A 75 1.76 -9.39 -17.19
CA GLY A 75 0.46 -9.78 -16.63
C GLY A 75 0.28 -9.41 -15.16
N SER A 76 1.22 -8.69 -14.55
CA SER A 76 1.13 -8.26 -13.16
C SER A 76 0.19 -7.05 -13.02
N ASP A 77 -0.49 -6.98 -11.89
CA ASP A 77 -1.10 -5.72 -11.45
C ASP A 77 0.01 -4.73 -11.06
N VAL A 78 -0.22 -3.43 -11.25
CA VAL A 78 0.77 -2.38 -10.92
C VAL A 78 0.16 -1.42 -9.92
N LEU A 79 0.94 -1.09 -8.89
CA LEU A 79 0.67 0.00 -7.96
C LEU A 79 1.90 0.91 -7.93
N GLY A 80 1.74 2.19 -8.29
CA GLY A 80 2.74 3.22 -8.12
C GLY A 80 2.34 4.17 -7.00
N THR A 81 3.17 4.29 -5.96
CA THR A 81 2.91 5.17 -4.80
C THR A 81 3.68 6.48 -4.91
N ARG A 82 3.15 7.54 -4.26
CA ARG A 82 3.72 8.90 -4.28
C ARG A 82 3.99 9.43 -5.70
N ALA A 83 3.16 9.04 -6.65
CA ALA A 83 3.24 9.49 -8.03
C ALA A 83 2.91 10.97 -8.18
N SER A 84 3.44 11.59 -9.24
CA SER A 84 3.01 12.91 -9.72
C SER A 84 2.05 12.72 -10.89
N ARG A 85 1.41 13.81 -11.32
CA ARG A 85 0.61 13.80 -12.55
C ARG A 85 1.44 13.43 -13.78
N GLU A 86 2.68 13.94 -13.86
CA GLU A 86 3.62 13.64 -14.95
C GLU A 86 3.97 12.15 -15.02
N HIS A 87 4.19 11.50 -13.87
CA HIS A 87 4.38 10.04 -13.82
C HIS A 87 3.19 9.31 -14.41
N PHE A 88 1.97 9.73 -14.06
CA PHE A 88 0.76 9.11 -14.55
C PHE A 88 0.59 9.29 -16.06
N GLU A 89 0.80 10.50 -16.57
CA GLU A 89 0.66 10.82 -17.99
C GLU A 89 1.62 9.97 -18.82
N ALA A 90 2.89 9.87 -18.42
CA ALA A 90 3.86 9.01 -19.05
C ALA A 90 3.42 7.53 -19.06
N VAL A 91 2.89 7.01 -17.94
CA VAL A 91 2.38 5.62 -17.89
C VAL A 91 1.14 5.44 -18.78
N LYS A 92 0.25 6.44 -18.83
CA LYS A 92 -1.00 6.40 -19.58
C LYS A 92 -0.78 6.32 -21.09
N GLU A 93 0.31 6.89 -21.60
CA GLU A 93 0.71 6.79 -23.02
C GLU A 93 0.92 5.35 -23.49
N VAL A 94 1.41 4.48 -22.60
CA VAL A 94 1.79 3.10 -22.94
C VAL A 94 0.85 2.04 -22.34
N VAL A 95 0.10 2.40 -21.31
CA VAL A 95 -0.90 1.54 -20.67
C VAL A 95 -2.21 2.29 -20.50
N GLU A 96 -3.13 2.10 -21.45
CA GLU A 96 -4.44 2.75 -21.46
C GLU A 96 -5.27 2.41 -20.21
N LYS A 97 -5.08 1.24 -19.60
CA LYS A 97 -5.77 0.83 -18.36
C LYS A 97 -5.33 1.58 -17.10
N ALA A 98 -4.32 2.43 -17.17
CA ALA A 98 -3.82 3.16 -16.01
C ALA A 98 -4.88 4.14 -15.46
N VAL A 99 -5.04 4.13 -14.13
CA VAL A 99 -5.91 5.03 -13.35
C VAL A 99 -5.05 5.81 -12.37
N TYR A 100 -5.33 7.10 -12.22
CA TYR A 100 -4.67 7.97 -11.25
C TYR A 100 -5.65 8.41 -10.16
N TYR A 101 -5.27 8.12 -8.92
CA TYR A 101 -5.94 8.63 -7.73
C TYR A 101 -5.14 9.83 -7.25
N GLU A 102 -5.64 11.02 -7.60
CA GLU A 102 -4.89 12.28 -7.48
C GLU A 102 -4.54 12.62 -6.03
N GLU A 103 -5.51 12.55 -5.13
CA GLU A 103 -5.30 12.84 -3.70
C GLU A 103 -4.36 11.82 -3.04
N ALA A 104 -4.56 10.52 -3.34
CA ALA A 104 -3.71 9.43 -2.87
C ALA A 104 -2.30 9.42 -3.50
N ARG A 105 -2.11 10.15 -4.60
CA ARG A 105 -0.92 10.09 -5.45
C ARG A 105 -0.57 8.66 -5.87
N ILE A 106 -1.59 7.90 -6.26
CA ILE A 106 -1.46 6.49 -6.67
C ILE A 106 -1.75 6.33 -8.15
N ILE A 107 -0.85 5.63 -8.85
CA ILE A 107 -1.13 5.05 -10.17
C ILE A 107 -1.51 3.58 -9.96
N SER A 108 -2.61 3.14 -10.54
CA SER A 108 -3.02 1.74 -10.54
C SER A 108 -3.27 1.21 -11.94
N ILE A 109 -2.77 0.01 -12.20
CA ILE A 109 -3.09 -0.77 -13.40
C ILE A 109 -3.55 -2.14 -12.93
N ARG A 110 -4.70 -2.59 -13.41
CA ARG A 110 -5.32 -3.85 -13.00
C ARG A 110 -5.53 -4.78 -14.20
N ASN A 111 -5.05 -6.01 -14.06
CA ASN A 111 -5.26 -7.16 -14.92
C ASN A 111 -6.19 -8.19 -14.27
N THR A 112 -6.21 -8.27 -12.93
CA THR A 112 -7.01 -9.28 -12.21
C THR A 112 -8.18 -8.67 -11.43
N PRO A 113 -9.31 -9.39 -11.30
CA PRO A 113 -10.40 -9.01 -10.40
C PRO A 113 -9.94 -8.99 -8.95
N ILE A 114 -10.42 -8.00 -8.19
CA ILE A 114 -10.09 -7.85 -6.77
C ILE A 114 -10.90 -8.86 -5.94
N LYS A 115 -10.23 -9.75 -5.20
CA LYS A 115 -10.89 -10.60 -4.21
C LYS A 115 -11.22 -9.79 -2.96
N LYS A 116 -12.51 -9.62 -2.66
CA LYS A 116 -12.96 -8.82 -1.52
C LYS A 116 -12.76 -9.53 -0.17
N THR A 117 -12.38 -8.78 0.85
CA THR A 117 -12.39 -9.20 2.26
C THR A 117 -13.67 -8.73 2.95
N LYS A 118 -14.06 -9.35 4.07
CA LYS A 118 -15.27 -8.96 4.83
C LYS A 118 -14.98 -7.93 5.91
N GLY A 119 -13.78 -7.95 6.50
CA GLY A 119 -13.35 -6.98 7.51
C GLY A 119 -13.30 -5.54 6.98
N ILE A 120 -13.71 -4.60 7.82
CA ILE A 120 -13.64 -3.16 7.54
C ILE A 120 -12.34 -2.60 8.12
N ILE A 121 -11.59 -1.87 7.30
CA ILE A 121 -10.45 -1.05 7.74
C ILE A 121 -10.94 0.39 7.91
N GLY A 122 -10.73 0.97 9.09
CA GLY A 122 -11.00 2.38 9.34
C GLY A 122 -9.75 3.22 9.12
N VAL A 123 -9.76 4.14 8.17
CA VAL A 123 -8.70 5.15 8.01
C VAL A 123 -9.14 6.42 8.72
N VAL A 124 -8.41 6.79 9.76
CA VAL A 124 -8.73 7.91 10.66
C VAL A 124 -7.64 8.97 10.51
N ALA A 125 -7.96 10.11 9.92
CA ALA A 125 -7.01 11.19 9.67
C ALA A 125 -7.30 12.39 10.58
N ALA A 126 -6.25 12.93 11.21
CA ALA A 126 -6.38 14.03 12.16
C ALA A 126 -6.83 15.33 11.51
N GLY A 127 -6.28 15.68 10.33
CA GLY A 127 -6.63 16.89 9.61
C GLY A 127 -6.62 16.71 8.10
N THR A 128 -7.12 17.71 7.38
CA THR A 128 -7.16 17.71 5.91
C THR A 128 -5.77 17.70 5.27
N SER A 129 -4.77 18.26 5.94
CA SER A 129 -3.38 18.21 5.49
C SER A 129 -2.78 16.80 5.46
N ASP A 130 -3.35 15.86 6.23
CA ASP A 130 -2.91 14.46 6.27
C ASP A 130 -3.56 13.61 5.15
N LEU A 131 -4.50 14.18 4.39
CA LEU A 131 -5.29 13.46 3.38
C LEU A 131 -4.44 12.73 2.32
N PRO A 132 -3.33 13.28 1.80
CA PRO A 132 -2.54 12.53 0.82
C PRO A 132 -2.01 11.19 1.36
N VAL A 133 -1.60 11.15 2.64
CA VAL A 133 -1.13 9.92 3.30
C VAL A 133 -2.31 9.02 3.67
N ALA A 134 -3.43 9.59 4.11
CA ALA A 134 -4.65 8.85 4.45
C ALA A 134 -5.28 8.20 3.22
N GLU A 135 -5.37 8.91 2.10
CA GLU A 135 -5.87 8.39 0.82
C GLU A 135 -4.89 7.39 0.21
N GLU A 136 -3.56 7.57 0.35
CA GLU A 136 -2.59 6.51 -0.02
C GLU A 136 -2.92 5.20 0.72
N ALA A 137 -3.21 5.28 2.02
CA ALA A 137 -3.60 4.11 2.80
C ALA A 137 -4.96 3.55 2.38
N ALA A 138 -5.97 4.40 2.20
CA ALA A 138 -7.33 3.99 1.85
C ALA A 138 -7.38 3.30 0.48
N ILE A 139 -6.84 3.96 -0.56
CA ILE A 139 -6.80 3.42 -1.92
C ILE A 139 -5.95 2.15 -1.97
N THR A 140 -4.81 2.10 -1.28
CA THR A 140 -4.00 0.87 -1.21
C THR A 140 -4.81 -0.28 -0.61
N ALA A 141 -5.50 -0.05 0.50
CA ALA A 141 -6.32 -1.07 1.15
C ALA A 141 -7.49 -1.54 0.27
N GLU A 142 -8.12 -0.64 -0.48
CA GLU A 142 -9.19 -0.96 -1.43
C GLU A 142 -8.68 -1.80 -2.62
N LEU A 143 -7.51 -1.44 -3.17
CA LEU A 143 -6.83 -2.19 -4.22
C LEU A 143 -6.35 -3.56 -3.74
N MET A 144 -6.14 -3.71 -2.43
CA MET A 144 -5.89 -5.00 -1.77
C MET A 144 -7.16 -5.81 -1.45
N GLY A 145 -8.34 -5.26 -1.75
CA GLY A 145 -9.63 -5.94 -1.63
C GLY A 145 -10.43 -5.63 -0.37
N ASN A 146 -10.00 -4.69 0.46
CA ASN A 146 -10.71 -4.38 1.69
C ASN A 146 -11.88 -3.42 1.47
N THR A 147 -12.83 -3.50 2.38
CA THR A 147 -13.81 -2.42 2.59
C THR A 147 -13.17 -1.39 3.51
N VAL A 148 -13.14 -0.13 3.09
CA VAL A 148 -12.51 0.96 3.84
C VAL A 148 -13.58 1.98 4.25
N LYS A 149 -13.60 2.34 5.54
CA LYS A 149 -14.30 3.53 6.04
C LYS A 149 -13.29 4.64 6.29
N ARG A 150 -13.62 5.85 5.82
CA ARG A 150 -12.78 7.04 5.94
C ARG A 150 -13.37 7.98 6.99
N PHE A 151 -12.57 8.36 7.97
CA PHE A 151 -12.93 9.28 9.05
C PHE A 151 -11.91 10.43 9.03
N TYR A 152 -12.29 11.55 8.41
CA TYR A 152 -11.38 12.66 8.15
C TYR A 152 -11.69 13.87 9.02
N ASP A 153 -10.65 14.66 9.28
CA ASP A 153 -10.71 15.85 10.15
C ASP A 153 -11.24 15.53 11.56
N VAL A 154 -10.74 14.43 12.15
CA VAL A 154 -11.11 13.96 13.50
C VAL A 154 -9.91 13.99 14.46
N GLY A 155 -9.13 15.07 14.37
CA GLY A 155 -7.93 15.29 15.17
C GLY A 155 -8.19 15.65 16.63
N VAL A 156 -7.11 15.64 17.44
CA VAL A 156 -7.17 15.80 18.90
C VAL A 156 -7.62 17.20 19.32
N ALA A 157 -7.24 18.25 18.57
CA ALA A 157 -7.69 19.63 18.81
C ALA A 157 -9.22 19.79 18.72
N GLY A 158 -9.90 18.90 18.00
CA GLY A 158 -11.34 18.85 17.83
C GLY A 158 -11.94 17.54 18.31
N LEU A 159 -11.55 17.07 19.50
CA LEU A 159 -11.88 15.72 20.01
C LEU A 159 -13.36 15.32 19.90
N HIS A 160 -14.29 16.28 20.02
CA HIS A 160 -15.72 16.04 19.82
C HIS A 160 -16.04 15.42 18.45
N ARG A 161 -15.36 15.85 17.37
CA ARG A 161 -15.55 15.30 16.01
C ARG A 161 -15.17 13.82 15.92
N LEU A 162 -14.14 13.42 16.68
CA LEU A 162 -13.75 12.01 16.79
C LEU A 162 -14.80 11.20 17.58
N LEU A 163 -15.26 11.75 18.70
CA LEU A 163 -16.25 11.10 19.56
C LEU A 163 -17.59 10.89 18.82
N ASP A 164 -18.01 11.83 17.98
CA ASP A 164 -19.21 11.72 17.14
C ASP A 164 -19.15 10.54 16.16
N LYS A 165 -17.95 10.05 15.83
CA LYS A 165 -17.71 8.92 14.92
C LYS A 165 -17.34 7.62 15.65
N LEU A 166 -17.26 7.65 16.97
CA LEU A 166 -16.67 6.56 17.76
C LEU A 166 -17.38 5.22 17.57
N ASP A 167 -18.71 5.21 17.49
CA ASP A 167 -19.47 3.97 17.31
C ASP A 167 -19.20 3.32 15.95
N GLU A 168 -19.02 4.12 14.89
CA GLU A 168 -18.63 3.62 13.58
C GLU A 168 -17.17 3.13 13.55
N ILE A 169 -16.28 3.85 14.23
CA ILE A 169 -14.85 3.48 14.33
C ILE A 169 -14.72 2.13 15.04
N ARG A 170 -15.50 1.89 16.11
CA ARG A 170 -15.52 0.62 16.87
C ARG A 170 -15.96 -0.59 16.05
N GLN A 171 -16.66 -0.39 14.93
CA GLN A 171 -17.05 -1.49 14.03
C GLN A 171 -15.88 -1.96 13.13
N CYS A 172 -14.80 -1.18 13.03
CA CYS A 172 -13.66 -1.51 12.18
C CYS A 172 -12.79 -2.59 12.84
N ARG A 173 -12.36 -3.59 12.06
CA ARG A 173 -11.49 -4.68 12.55
C ARG A 173 -10.08 -4.18 12.83
N VAL A 174 -9.60 -3.24 12.02
CA VAL A 174 -8.27 -2.62 12.13
C VAL A 174 -8.42 -1.14 11.83
N LEU A 175 -7.69 -0.31 12.55
CA LEU A 175 -7.60 1.13 12.29
C LEU A 175 -6.24 1.49 11.73
N ILE A 176 -6.23 2.45 10.79
CA ILE A 176 -5.05 3.16 10.34
C ILE A 176 -5.22 4.61 10.82
N ALA A 177 -4.39 5.03 11.77
CA ALA A 177 -4.46 6.35 12.36
C ALA A 177 -3.35 7.24 11.77
N VAL A 178 -3.73 8.24 11.00
CA VAL A 178 -2.83 9.13 10.27
C VAL A 178 -2.82 10.51 10.91
N ALA A 179 -1.65 10.96 11.37
CA ALA A 179 -1.54 12.27 12.01
C ALA A 179 -0.14 12.86 11.91
N GLY A 180 -0.08 14.16 11.59
CA GLY A 180 1.08 15.01 11.75
C GLY A 180 1.07 15.78 13.08
N MET A 181 1.72 16.95 13.09
CA MET A 181 1.89 17.83 14.25
C MET A 181 2.52 17.05 15.44
N GLU A 182 1.84 16.97 16.58
CA GLU A 182 2.25 16.19 17.74
C GLU A 182 1.98 14.68 17.61
N GLY A 183 1.25 14.22 16.60
CA GLY A 183 1.02 12.79 16.37
C GLY A 183 0.21 12.07 17.45
N ALA A 184 -0.62 12.77 18.22
CA ALA A 184 -1.30 12.24 19.39
C ALA A 184 -2.54 11.36 19.10
N LEU A 185 -3.10 11.43 17.88
CA LEU A 185 -4.34 10.73 17.51
C LEU A 185 -4.32 9.21 17.79
N PRO A 186 -3.26 8.44 17.46
CA PRO A 186 -3.24 7.00 17.74
C PRO A 186 -3.33 6.68 19.24
N THR A 187 -2.71 7.49 20.10
CA THR A 187 -2.78 7.34 21.56
C THR A 187 -4.20 7.54 22.07
N VAL A 188 -4.90 8.56 21.56
CA VAL A 188 -6.31 8.81 21.91
C VAL A 188 -7.19 7.64 21.46
N LEU A 189 -7.03 7.19 20.21
CA LEU A 189 -7.78 6.04 19.69
C LEU A 189 -7.55 4.77 20.52
N GLY A 190 -6.31 4.51 20.92
CA GLY A 190 -5.97 3.32 21.71
C GLY A 190 -6.61 3.29 23.11
N GLY A 191 -7.08 4.44 23.62
CA GLY A 191 -7.92 4.50 24.83
C GLY A 191 -9.43 4.30 24.58
N LEU A 192 -9.88 4.35 23.33
CA LEU A 192 -11.30 4.39 22.95
C LEU A 192 -11.81 3.14 22.22
N VAL A 193 -10.88 2.35 21.66
CA VAL A 193 -11.19 1.16 20.85
C VAL A 193 -10.43 -0.08 21.31
N SER A 194 -10.95 -1.25 20.97
CA SER A 194 -10.28 -2.55 21.20
C SER A 194 -9.57 -3.10 19.95
N SER A 195 -9.74 -2.47 18.79
CA SER A 195 -9.15 -2.90 17.53
C SER A 195 -7.67 -2.51 17.46
N PRO A 196 -6.81 -3.32 16.81
CA PRO A 196 -5.42 -2.92 16.55
C PRO A 196 -5.35 -1.64 15.72
N ILE A 197 -4.35 -0.80 16.04
CA ILE A 197 -4.12 0.49 15.40
C ILE A 197 -2.75 0.47 14.73
N ILE A 198 -2.72 0.76 13.43
CA ILE A 198 -1.51 1.06 12.70
C ILE A 198 -1.36 2.57 12.59
N ALA A 199 -0.41 3.12 13.33
CA ALA A 199 -0.13 4.54 13.39
C ALA A 199 0.81 4.97 12.25
N VAL A 200 0.40 5.99 11.51
CA VAL A 200 1.14 6.58 10.38
C VAL A 200 1.49 8.02 10.74
N PRO A 201 2.73 8.29 11.20
CA PRO A 201 3.18 9.66 11.39
C PRO A 201 3.30 10.33 10.03
N THR A 202 2.83 11.57 9.90
CA THR A 202 3.03 12.36 8.67
C THR A 202 4.10 13.41 8.89
N SER A 203 4.71 13.87 7.79
CA SER A 203 5.63 15.01 7.78
C SER A 203 4.93 16.37 7.89
N VAL A 204 3.61 16.38 8.05
CA VAL A 204 2.81 17.59 8.24
C VAL A 204 3.12 18.20 9.60
N GLY A 205 3.54 19.46 9.61
CA GLY A 205 3.67 20.26 10.82
C GLY A 205 4.63 21.43 10.66
N TYR A 206 4.70 22.26 11.69
CA TYR A 206 5.61 23.42 11.73
C TYR A 206 6.99 23.02 12.26
N GLY A 207 7.97 23.93 12.31
CA GLY A 207 9.40 23.64 12.56
C GLY A 207 9.72 22.59 13.64
N ALA A 208 9.03 22.60 14.78
CA ALA A 208 9.24 21.61 15.86
C ALA A 208 8.74 20.18 15.53
N ASN A 209 8.06 20.00 14.40
CA ASN A 209 7.63 18.71 13.91
C ASN A 209 8.80 17.88 13.35
N PHE A 210 9.86 18.55 12.88
CA PHE A 210 11.06 17.97 12.27
C PHE A 210 10.73 16.94 11.17
N HIS A 211 9.90 17.35 10.20
CA HIS A 211 9.47 16.52 9.07
C HIS A 211 8.88 15.15 9.50
N GLY A 212 8.09 15.16 10.57
CA GLY A 212 7.39 13.99 11.11
C GLY A 212 8.14 13.24 12.21
N LEU A 213 9.40 13.61 12.53
CA LEU A 213 10.17 12.92 13.57
C LEU A 213 9.51 13.05 14.96
N SER A 214 8.98 14.23 15.29
CA SER A 214 8.25 14.42 16.56
C SER A 214 6.99 13.54 16.65
N ALA A 215 6.20 13.46 15.57
CA ALA A 215 5.00 12.64 15.49
C ALA A 215 5.37 11.15 15.60
N LEU A 216 6.41 10.71 14.87
CA LEU A 216 6.93 9.35 14.94
C LEU A 216 7.34 8.96 16.37
N LEU A 217 8.14 9.81 17.03
CA LEU A 217 8.58 9.55 18.40
C LEU A 217 7.41 9.56 19.38
N THR A 218 6.42 10.43 19.18
CA THR A 218 5.22 10.45 20.04
C THR A 218 4.41 9.17 19.89
N MET A 219 4.20 8.70 18.65
CA MET A 219 3.47 7.46 18.38
C MET A 219 4.22 6.23 18.92
N LEU A 220 5.56 6.18 18.82
CA LEU A 220 6.38 5.10 19.36
C LEU A 220 6.41 5.08 20.89
N ASN A 221 6.38 6.25 21.53
CA ASN A 221 6.35 6.37 22.99
C ASN A 221 4.94 6.21 23.57
N SER A 222 3.93 5.93 22.75
CA SER A 222 2.56 5.73 23.22
C SER A 222 2.49 4.55 24.19
N CYS A 223 1.83 4.74 25.33
CA CYS A 223 1.53 3.66 26.27
C CYS A 223 0.27 2.86 25.90
N ALA A 224 -0.46 3.28 24.87
CA ALA A 224 -1.67 2.61 24.44
C ALA A 224 -1.31 1.24 23.82
N SER A 225 -1.87 0.18 24.41
CA SER A 225 -1.68 -1.17 23.89
C SER A 225 -2.36 -1.33 22.54
N GLY A 226 -1.75 -2.10 21.63
CA GLY A 226 -2.31 -2.36 20.30
C GLY A 226 -1.96 -1.31 19.23
N VAL A 227 -1.13 -0.31 19.55
CA VAL A 227 -0.56 0.63 18.58
C VAL A 227 0.73 0.05 17.99
N SER A 228 0.83 -0.01 16.66
CA SER A 228 2.05 -0.32 15.91
C SER A 228 2.35 0.81 14.94
N VAL A 229 3.61 1.24 14.83
CA VAL A 229 3.98 2.44 14.09
C VAL A 229 4.71 2.08 12.80
N VAL A 230 4.32 2.69 11.68
CA VAL A 230 5.06 2.60 10.41
C VAL A 230 5.94 3.84 10.19
N ASN A 231 6.74 3.82 9.12
CA ASN A 231 7.58 4.96 8.77
C ASN A 231 6.75 6.20 8.40
N ILE A 232 7.40 7.37 8.42
CA ILE A 232 6.78 8.67 8.11
C ILE A 232 6.22 8.67 6.69
N ASP A 233 4.99 9.17 6.56
CA ASP A 233 4.20 9.24 5.32
C ASP A 233 3.99 7.88 4.64
N ASN A 234 4.10 6.76 5.37
CA ASN A 234 4.00 5.41 4.79
C ASN A 234 2.57 4.86 4.86
N GLY A 235 1.63 5.52 4.17
CA GLY A 235 0.24 5.07 4.08
C GLY A 235 0.13 3.70 3.43
N PHE A 236 0.95 3.43 2.40
CA PHE A 236 1.08 2.12 1.77
C PHE A 236 1.38 1.00 2.78
N GLY A 237 2.44 1.15 3.58
CA GLY A 237 2.88 0.13 4.54
C GLY A 237 1.83 -0.14 5.62
N ALA A 238 1.10 0.89 6.03
CA ALA A 238 -0.01 0.75 6.97
C ALA A 238 -1.18 -0.03 6.37
N ALA A 239 -1.61 0.33 5.16
CA ALA A 239 -2.66 -0.36 4.43
C ALA A 239 -2.32 -1.83 4.15
N TYR A 240 -1.06 -2.09 3.79
CA TYR A 240 -0.58 -3.44 3.58
C TYR A 240 -0.68 -4.29 4.85
N SER A 241 -0.21 -3.76 5.98
CA SER A 241 -0.26 -4.44 7.28
C SER A 241 -1.70 -4.67 7.75
N ALA A 242 -2.55 -3.65 7.64
CA ALA A 242 -3.97 -3.75 7.99
C ALA A 242 -4.70 -4.78 7.13
N SER A 243 -4.37 -4.85 5.83
CA SER A 243 -4.92 -5.85 4.91
C SER A 243 -4.54 -7.27 5.30
N LEU A 244 -3.30 -7.49 5.74
CA LEU A 244 -2.86 -8.81 6.23
C LEU A 244 -3.61 -9.22 7.50
N ILE A 245 -3.74 -8.32 8.47
CA ILE A 245 -4.52 -8.57 9.69
C ILE A 245 -5.97 -8.95 9.33
N ASN A 246 -6.57 -8.22 8.40
CA ASN A 246 -7.92 -8.52 7.93
C ASN A 246 -8.01 -9.93 7.34
N ARG A 247 -7.09 -10.32 6.45
CA ARG A 247 -7.06 -11.65 5.83
C ARG A 247 -6.94 -12.78 6.86
N ILE A 248 -6.06 -12.64 7.86
CA ILE A 248 -5.92 -13.61 8.95
C ILE A 248 -7.26 -13.77 9.71
N GLY A 249 -7.96 -12.65 9.96
CA GLY A 249 -9.27 -12.67 10.60
C GLY A 249 -10.40 -13.26 9.74
N GLU A 250 -10.20 -13.44 8.43
CA GLU A 250 -11.14 -14.16 7.54
C GLU A 250 -10.94 -15.68 7.59
N GLU A 251 -9.70 -16.15 7.73
CA GLU A 251 -9.37 -17.59 7.77
C GLU A 251 -9.76 -18.25 9.10
N SER A 252 -9.94 -17.46 10.16
CA SER A 252 -10.30 -17.92 11.50
C SER A 252 -11.81 -18.10 11.72
N LYS A 253 -12.62 -18.17 10.66
CA LYS A 253 -14.08 -18.39 10.71
C LYS A 253 -14.56 -19.45 9.73
#